data_AF-A0A432HEL2-F1
#
_entry.id   AF-A0A432HEL2-F1
#
_cell.length_a   1.000
_cell.length_b   1.000
_cell.length_c   1.000
_cell.angle_alpha   90.00
_cell.angle_beta   90.00
_cell.angle_gamma   90.00
#
_symmetry.space_group_name_H-M   'P 1'
#
loop_
_entity.id
_entity.type
_entity.pdbx_description
1 polymer ?
#
loop_
_entity_poly.entity_id
_entity_poly.type
_entity_poly.pdbx_seq_one_letter_code
_entity_poly.pdbx_strand_id
1 'polypeptide(L)'
;MALIKNYEVTLFEPPCLPGSPRWSSIVKIDADLSDLLPYLNGYLKKRFYDPNTHAIVFKMNGHGVAVRPREIRIGNLVDKDEGEKVAKEVIDFINEIHEKRDEITPDNTRKEPPKAIEIFKLLPKTNCKKCGQLTCMAFASALAKGDVDIDDCPELFEEKSREHREKIEALFMG
;
A
#
# COMPACT_ATOMS: atom_id res chain seq x y z
N MET A 1 15.98 -18.85 5.77
CA MET A 1 17.24 -18.08 5.69
C MET A 1 16.86 -16.74 5.09
N ALA A 2 17.25 -15.63 5.73
CA ALA A 2 16.91 -14.30 5.25
C ALA A 2 17.46 -14.05 3.83
N LEU A 3 16.59 -13.53 2.95
CA LEU A 3 16.93 -13.15 1.58
C LEU A 3 17.78 -11.89 1.57
N ILE A 4 17.30 -10.84 2.25
CA ILE A 4 18.03 -9.59 2.44
C ILE A 4 18.79 -9.69 3.75
N LYS A 5 20.12 -9.55 3.69
CA LYS A 5 21.00 -9.66 4.87
C LYS A 5 21.60 -8.32 5.24
N ASN A 6 21.86 -7.47 4.25
CA ASN A 6 22.46 -6.16 4.44
C ASN A 6 21.67 -5.11 3.64
N TYR A 7 21.55 -3.93 4.21
CA TYR A 7 20.90 -2.81 3.55
C TYR A 7 21.46 -1.47 4.03
N GLU A 8 21.36 -0.46 3.18
CA GLU A 8 21.75 0.92 3.46
C GLU A 8 20.53 1.83 3.31
N VAL A 9 20.23 2.62 4.35
CA VAL A 9 19.10 3.55 4.36
C VAL A 9 19.62 4.98 4.10
N THR A 10 19.10 5.63 3.06
CA THR A 10 19.36 7.05 2.77
C THR A 10 18.06 7.83 2.85
N LEU A 11 17.99 8.85 3.72
CA LEU A 11 16.85 9.77 3.78
C LEU A 11 17.06 11.00 2.90
N PHE A 12 15.97 11.52 2.35
CA PHE A 12 15.93 12.74 1.57
C PHE A 12 14.57 13.42 1.72
N GLU A 13 14.56 14.74 1.52
CA GLU A 13 13.31 15.50 1.45
C GLU A 13 12.57 15.17 0.15
N PRO A 14 11.25 14.87 0.19
CA PRO A 14 10.49 14.58 -1.00
C PRO A 14 10.50 15.77 -1.96
N PRO A 15 11.02 15.63 -3.20
CA PRO A 15 11.15 16.76 -4.13
C PRO A 15 9.80 17.33 -4.59
N CYS A 16 8.72 16.55 -4.45
CA CYS A 16 7.36 16.93 -4.82
C CYS A 16 6.64 17.78 -3.76
N LEU A 17 7.18 17.88 -2.54
CA LEU A 17 6.60 18.65 -1.44
C LEU A 17 7.68 19.50 -0.73
N PRO A 18 8.20 20.55 -1.38
CA PRO A 18 9.19 21.43 -0.79
C PRO A 18 8.67 22.04 0.53
N GLY A 19 9.44 21.91 1.63
CA GLY A 19 9.08 22.43 2.95
C GLY A 19 8.10 21.58 3.75
N SER A 20 7.74 20.37 3.30
CA SER A 20 7.01 19.41 4.12
C SER A 20 7.90 18.90 5.26
N PRO A 21 7.39 18.75 6.50
CA PRO A 21 8.16 18.18 7.61
C PRO A 21 8.37 16.66 7.48
N ARG A 22 8.15 16.10 6.28
CA ARG A 22 8.15 14.66 6.02
C ARG A 22 9.29 14.29 5.10
N TRP A 23 9.88 13.14 5.38
CA TRP A 23 11.01 12.58 4.68
C TRP A 23 10.57 11.38 3.82
N SER A 24 11.42 11.02 2.87
CA SER A 24 11.39 9.72 2.19
C SER A 24 12.74 9.06 2.34
N SER A 25 12.77 7.73 2.28
CA SER A 25 14.00 6.97 2.25
C SER A 25 14.11 6.12 0.99
N ILE A 26 15.35 5.91 0.55
CA ILE A 26 15.75 4.83 -0.35
C ILE A 26 16.56 3.85 0.49
N VAL A 27 16.12 2.60 0.49
CA VAL A 27 16.80 1.47 1.12
C VAL A 27 17.42 0.63 0.01
N LYS A 28 18.74 0.68 -0.12
CA LYS A 28 19.48 -0.19 -1.03
C LYS A 28 19.72 -1.52 -0.33
N ILE A 29 19.53 -2.62 -1.05
CA ILE A 29 19.56 -3.98 -0.48
C ILE A 29 20.57 -4.85 -1.23
N ASP A 30 21.10 -5.88 -0.55
CA ASP A 30 22.09 -6.81 -1.11
C ASP A 30 21.49 -7.98 -1.91
N ALA A 31 20.15 -8.09 -1.96
CA ALA A 31 19.43 -9.13 -2.67
C ALA A 31 18.73 -8.62 -3.93
N ASP A 32 18.41 -9.55 -4.84
CA ASP A 32 17.47 -9.30 -5.95
C ASP A 32 16.07 -9.78 -5.58
N LEU A 33 15.11 -8.86 -5.60
CA LEU A 33 13.71 -9.16 -5.27
C LEU A 33 12.86 -9.51 -6.49
N SER A 34 13.41 -9.54 -7.71
CA SER A 34 12.63 -9.75 -8.94
C SER A 34 11.72 -10.98 -8.86
N ASP A 35 12.26 -12.12 -8.41
CA ASP A 35 11.51 -13.38 -8.29
C ASP A 35 10.52 -13.39 -7.13
N LEU A 36 10.68 -12.48 -6.16
CA LEU A 36 9.80 -12.36 -5.01
C LEU A 36 8.60 -11.44 -5.27
N LEU A 37 8.69 -10.52 -6.23
CA LEU A 37 7.61 -9.57 -6.53
C LEU A 37 6.25 -10.24 -6.81
N PRO A 38 6.17 -11.36 -7.58
CA PRO A 38 4.90 -12.04 -7.81
C PRO A 38 4.29 -12.64 -6.54
N TYR A 39 5.11 -13.06 -5.57
CA TYR A 39 4.63 -13.58 -4.29
C TYR A 39 4.12 -12.46 -3.39
N LEU A 40 4.83 -11.31 -3.35
CA LEU A 40 4.30 -10.11 -2.69
C LEU A 40 2.96 -9.70 -3.32
N ASN A 41 2.85 -9.78 -4.64
CA ASN A 41 1.60 -9.49 -5.34
C ASN A 41 0.49 -10.49 -4.97
N GLY A 42 0.77 -11.79 -4.90
CA GLY A 42 -0.21 -12.80 -4.50
C GLY A 42 -0.65 -12.71 -3.03
N TYR A 43 0.21 -12.20 -2.16
CA TYR A 43 -0.05 -12.08 -0.73
C TYR A 43 -0.81 -10.78 -0.35
N LEU A 44 -0.41 -9.65 -0.92
CA LEU A 44 -0.96 -8.35 -0.55
C LEU A 44 -2.40 -8.19 -1.08
N LYS A 45 -3.32 -7.70 -0.25
CA LYS A 45 -4.69 -7.39 -0.68
C LYS A 45 -4.78 -6.07 -1.44
N LYS A 46 -4.17 -5.01 -0.89
CA LYS A 46 -4.17 -3.66 -1.45
C LYS A 46 -2.76 -3.30 -1.92
N ARG A 47 -2.54 -3.38 -3.23
CA ARG A 47 -1.27 -3.06 -3.88
C ARG A 47 -1.47 -2.55 -5.29
N PHE A 48 -0.52 -1.77 -5.75
CA PHE A 48 -0.23 -1.60 -7.17
C PHE A 48 0.93 -2.55 -7.52
N TYR A 49 0.80 -3.33 -8.58
CA TYR A 49 1.89 -4.14 -9.11
C TYR A 49 1.91 -4.04 -10.63
N ASP A 50 3.09 -3.77 -11.18
CA ASP A 50 3.31 -3.79 -12.62
C ASP A 50 4.52 -4.69 -12.93
N PRO A 51 4.29 -5.86 -13.56
CA PRO A 51 5.35 -6.79 -13.91
C PRO A 51 6.34 -6.20 -14.92
N ASN A 52 5.91 -5.24 -15.77
CA ASN A 52 6.78 -4.66 -16.79
C ASN A 52 7.86 -3.77 -16.17
N THR A 53 7.48 -3.01 -15.14
CA THR A 53 8.39 -2.10 -14.44
C THR A 53 9.05 -2.74 -13.21
N HIS A 54 8.75 -4.01 -12.93
CA HIS A 54 9.23 -4.75 -11.75
C HIS A 54 9.01 -3.96 -10.46
N ALA A 55 7.81 -3.39 -10.29
CA ALA A 55 7.50 -2.54 -9.16
C ALA A 55 6.22 -2.99 -8.48
N ILE A 56 6.27 -3.14 -7.16
CA ILE A 56 5.09 -3.31 -6.31
C ILE A 56 5.06 -2.18 -5.29
N VAL A 57 3.89 -1.56 -5.12
CA VAL A 57 3.66 -0.45 -4.20
C VAL A 57 2.48 -0.80 -3.31
N PHE A 58 2.66 -0.68 -2.01
CA PHE A 58 1.63 -0.94 -1.01
C PHE A 58 1.79 0.02 0.17
N LYS A 59 0.90 -0.09 1.14
CA LYS A 59 1.00 0.64 2.40
C LYS A 59 1.24 -0.30 3.56
N MET A 60 2.07 0.15 4.48
CA MET A 60 2.36 -0.55 5.72
C MET A 60 2.47 0.46 6.85
N ASN A 61 1.63 0.32 7.88
CA ASN A 61 1.61 1.21 9.06
C ASN A 61 1.49 2.71 8.70
N GLY A 62 0.76 3.06 7.63
CA GLY A 62 0.61 4.45 7.18
C GLY A 62 1.75 4.98 6.29
N HIS A 63 2.79 4.19 6.05
CA HIS A 63 3.88 4.51 5.13
C HIS A 63 3.62 3.92 3.75
N GLY A 64 3.91 4.68 2.71
CA GLY A 64 3.93 4.16 1.34
C GLY A 64 5.24 3.43 1.09
N VAL A 65 5.16 2.17 0.69
CA VAL A 65 6.32 1.29 0.44
C VAL A 65 6.31 0.90 -1.03
N ALA A 66 7.40 1.22 -1.75
CA ALA A 66 7.59 0.82 -3.14
C ALA A 66 8.82 -0.09 -3.25
N VAL A 67 8.61 -1.34 -3.60
CA VAL A 67 9.65 -2.36 -3.74
C VAL A 67 10.00 -2.54 -5.22
N ARG A 68 11.30 -2.55 -5.52
CA ARG A 68 11.91 -2.81 -6.82
C ARG A 68 13.00 -3.88 -6.67
N PRO A 69 13.59 -4.42 -7.76
CA PRO A 69 14.55 -5.51 -7.68
C PRO A 69 15.69 -5.30 -6.69
N ARG A 70 16.25 -4.08 -6.57
CA ARG A 70 17.44 -3.78 -5.76
C ARG A 70 17.28 -2.61 -4.79
N GLU A 71 16.07 -2.07 -4.68
CA GLU A 71 15.79 -0.97 -3.74
C GLU A 71 14.36 -1.00 -3.25
N ILE A 72 14.17 -0.41 -2.07
CA ILE A 72 12.86 -0.16 -1.48
C ILE A 72 12.78 1.33 -1.20
N ARG A 73 11.67 1.98 -1.58
CA ARG A 73 11.40 3.38 -1.20
C ARG A 73 10.30 3.42 -0.15
N ILE A 74 10.51 4.23 0.87
CA ILE A 74 9.57 4.42 1.96
C ILE A 74 9.25 5.91 2.04
N GLY A 75 7.99 6.26 1.97
CA GLY A 75 7.52 7.64 2.10
C GLY A 75 6.79 7.88 3.42
N ASN A 76 6.44 9.15 3.65
CA ASN A 76 5.68 9.59 4.83
C ASN A 76 6.42 9.36 6.17
N LEU A 77 7.72 9.62 6.19
CA LEU A 77 8.53 9.50 7.41
C LEU A 77 8.63 10.85 8.12
N VAL A 78 8.71 10.86 9.44
CA VAL A 78 8.82 12.07 10.28
C VAL A 78 10.29 12.47 10.45
N ASP A 79 11.18 11.49 10.62
CA ASP A 79 12.61 11.71 10.80
C ASP A 79 13.45 10.48 10.43
N LYS A 80 14.76 10.56 10.71
CA LYS A 80 15.74 9.51 10.45
C LYS A 80 15.51 8.25 11.29
N ASP A 81 15.20 8.42 12.58
CA ASP A 81 15.06 7.29 13.50
C ASP A 81 13.83 6.45 13.13
N GLU A 82 12.72 7.10 12.78
CA GLU A 82 11.56 6.43 12.20
C GLU A 82 11.90 5.76 10.87
N GLY A 83 12.67 6.45 10.00
CA GLY A 83 13.11 5.91 8.73
C GLY A 83 13.88 4.59 8.85
N GLU A 84 14.81 4.49 9.79
CA GLU A 84 15.57 3.26 10.05
C GLU A 84 14.68 2.15 10.63
N LYS A 85 13.78 2.50 11.55
CA LYS A 85 12.85 1.55 12.16
C LYS A 85 11.88 0.95 11.12
N VAL A 86 11.23 1.80 10.33
CA VAL A 86 10.28 1.37 9.30
C VAL A 86 11.00 0.60 8.20
N ALA A 87 12.22 1.00 7.82
CA ALA A 87 13.04 0.21 6.89
C ALA A 87 13.27 -1.21 7.41
N LYS A 88 13.64 -1.37 8.69
CA LYS A 88 13.80 -2.69 9.29
C LYS A 88 12.49 -3.50 9.25
N GLU A 89 11.36 -2.90 9.63
CA GLU A 89 10.05 -3.56 9.59
C GLU A 89 9.70 -4.06 8.17
N VAL A 90 9.98 -3.25 7.14
CA VAL A 90 9.73 -3.65 5.75
C VAL A 90 10.64 -4.80 5.33
N ILE A 91 11.93 -4.75 5.71
CA ILE A 91 12.88 -5.82 5.41
C ILE A 91 12.50 -7.13 6.10
N ASP A 92 12.10 -7.07 7.37
CA ASP A 92 11.64 -8.24 8.12
C ASP A 92 10.40 -8.86 7.44
N PHE A 93 9.44 -8.02 7.04
CA PHE A 93 8.25 -8.46 6.29
C PHE A 93 8.60 -9.12 4.96
N ILE A 94 9.50 -8.52 4.15
CA ILE A 94 9.91 -9.10 2.86
C ILE A 94 10.62 -10.44 3.08
N ASN A 95 11.48 -10.55 4.09
CA ASN A 95 12.13 -11.80 4.45
C ASN A 95 11.12 -12.86 4.91
N GLU A 96 10.09 -12.48 5.67
CA GLU A 96 9.00 -13.39 6.06
C GLU A 96 8.25 -13.93 4.83
N ILE A 97 7.90 -13.06 3.88
CA ILE A 97 7.25 -13.48 2.62
C ILE A 97 8.15 -14.42 1.83
N HIS A 98 9.47 -14.17 1.79
CA HIS A 98 10.41 -15.09 1.16
C HIS A 98 10.44 -16.47 1.83
N GLU A 99 10.38 -16.53 3.16
CA GLU A 99 10.37 -17.81 3.89
C GLU A 99 9.07 -18.59 3.67
N LYS A 100 7.93 -17.88 3.57
CA LYS A 100 6.60 -18.47 3.34
C LYS A 100 6.22 -18.58 1.86
N ARG A 101 7.10 -18.26 0.92
CA ARG A 101 6.77 -18.18 -0.51
C ARG A 101 6.18 -19.47 -1.08
N ASP A 102 6.57 -20.62 -0.53
CA ASP A 102 6.07 -21.94 -0.96
C ASP A 102 4.59 -22.17 -0.56
N GLU A 103 4.03 -21.34 0.33
CA GLU A 103 2.61 -21.32 0.74
C GLU A 103 1.80 -20.25 -0.02
N ILE A 104 2.45 -19.41 -0.81
CA ILE A 104 1.84 -18.26 -1.48
C ILE A 104 1.75 -18.57 -2.98
N THR A 105 0.55 -18.44 -3.54
CA THR A 105 0.41 -18.52 -5.02
C THR A 105 0.93 -17.22 -5.64
N PRO A 106 1.98 -17.25 -6.48
CA PRO A 106 2.49 -16.05 -7.11
C PRO A 106 1.51 -15.51 -8.15
N ASP A 107 1.40 -14.18 -8.24
CA ASP A 107 0.55 -13.50 -9.21
C ASP A 107 1.41 -12.54 -10.06
N ASN A 108 1.52 -12.83 -11.35
CA ASN A 108 2.26 -12.01 -12.32
C ASN A 108 1.37 -11.01 -13.07
N THR A 109 0.09 -10.91 -12.74
CA THR A 109 -0.83 -10.02 -13.43
C THR A 109 -0.69 -8.59 -12.91
N ARG A 110 -0.80 -7.60 -13.80
CA ARG A 110 -0.81 -6.17 -13.40
C ARG A 110 -2.01 -5.92 -12.48
N LYS A 111 -1.76 -5.34 -11.31
CA LYS A 111 -2.77 -4.96 -10.32
C LYS A 111 -2.72 -3.47 -10.08
N GLU A 112 -3.86 -2.81 -10.11
CA GLU A 112 -3.96 -1.38 -9.84
C GLU A 112 -5.15 -1.16 -8.91
N PRO A 113 -5.00 -0.38 -7.83
CA PRO A 113 -6.13 -0.07 -6.97
C PRO A 113 -7.22 0.66 -7.76
N PRO A 114 -8.50 0.43 -7.43
CA PRO A 114 -9.60 1.09 -8.13
C PRO A 114 -9.50 2.61 -8.02
N LYS A 115 -9.89 3.30 -9.08
CA LYS A 115 -9.87 4.77 -9.10
C LYS A 115 -10.93 5.30 -8.13
N ALA A 116 -10.63 6.42 -7.49
CA ALA A 116 -11.55 7.08 -6.56
C ALA A 116 -12.96 7.29 -7.14
N ILE A 117 -13.05 7.58 -8.44
CA ILE A 117 -14.33 7.78 -9.12
C ILE A 117 -15.17 6.49 -9.23
N GLU A 118 -14.52 5.33 -9.35
CA GLU A 118 -15.19 4.02 -9.43
C GLU A 118 -15.79 3.66 -8.06
N ILE A 119 -15.01 3.86 -6.99
CA ILE A 119 -15.49 3.73 -5.61
C ILE A 119 -16.63 4.71 -5.33
N PHE A 120 -16.45 5.99 -5.66
CA PHE A 120 -17.44 7.03 -5.40
C PHE A 120 -18.79 6.73 -6.04
N LYS A 121 -18.81 6.17 -7.26
CA LYS A 121 -20.04 5.77 -7.95
C LYS A 121 -20.86 4.77 -7.15
N LEU A 122 -20.18 3.90 -6.40
CA LEU A 122 -20.76 2.83 -5.58
C LEU A 122 -21.03 3.23 -4.13
N LEU A 123 -20.69 4.45 -3.69
CA LEU A 123 -21.00 4.91 -2.34
C LEU A 123 -22.46 5.35 -2.21
N PRO A 124 -23.05 5.32 -0.99
CA PRO A 124 -24.38 5.88 -0.71
C PRO A 124 -24.51 7.39 -0.94
N LYS A 125 -23.37 8.12 -1.08
CA LYS A 125 -23.28 9.56 -1.40
C LYS A 125 -24.04 10.50 -0.44
N THR A 126 -24.21 10.09 0.82
CA THR A 126 -24.91 10.88 1.85
C THR A 126 -24.13 12.10 2.33
N ASN A 127 -22.80 12.12 2.14
CA ASN A 127 -21.89 13.14 2.68
C ASN A 127 -22.08 13.38 4.19
N CYS A 128 -22.44 12.34 4.95
CA CYS A 128 -22.82 12.46 6.35
C CYS A 128 -21.67 12.81 7.31
N LYS A 129 -20.41 12.67 6.86
CA LYS A 129 -19.18 12.91 7.63
C LYS A 129 -18.97 12.00 8.86
N LYS A 130 -19.78 10.94 9.00
CA LYS A 130 -19.65 9.96 10.10
C LYS A 130 -18.30 9.23 10.11
N CYS A 131 -17.65 9.11 8.95
CA CYS A 131 -16.30 8.55 8.79
C CYS A 131 -15.17 9.58 9.00
N GLY A 132 -15.48 10.80 9.46
CA GLY A 132 -14.50 11.89 9.62
C GLY A 132 -14.09 12.60 8.32
N GLN A 133 -14.46 12.08 7.15
CA GLN A 133 -14.18 12.71 5.85
C GLN A 133 -15.22 13.79 5.51
N LEU A 134 -14.78 14.89 4.89
CA LEU A 134 -15.66 16.03 4.55
C LEU A 134 -16.76 15.69 3.54
N THR A 135 -16.49 14.75 2.64
CA THR A 135 -17.42 14.28 1.58
C THR A 135 -17.20 12.80 1.30
N CYS A 136 -18.18 12.13 0.69
CA CYS A 136 -18.03 10.76 0.19
C CYS A 136 -16.95 10.66 -0.90
N MET A 137 -16.71 11.73 -1.68
CA MET A 137 -15.61 11.76 -2.65
C MET A 137 -14.25 11.81 -1.96
N ALA A 138 -14.13 12.52 -0.84
CA ALA A 138 -12.92 12.51 -0.02
C ALA A 138 -12.67 11.11 0.57
N PHE A 139 -13.70 10.45 1.10
CA PHE A 139 -13.62 9.05 1.53
C PHE A 139 -13.21 8.11 0.39
N ALA A 140 -13.84 8.21 -0.78
CA ALA A 140 -13.48 7.40 -1.94
C ALA A 140 -12.02 7.60 -2.37
N SER A 141 -11.53 8.85 -2.32
CA SER A 141 -10.15 9.18 -2.66
C SER A 141 -9.16 8.62 -1.64
N ALA A 142 -9.48 8.72 -0.36
CA ALA A 142 -8.69 8.15 0.73
C ALA A 142 -8.67 6.61 0.65
N LEU A 143 -9.83 5.98 0.37
CA LEU A 143 -9.94 4.53 0.24
C LEU A 143 -9.16 3.99 -0.97
N ALA A 144 -9.24 4.65 -2.13
CA ALA A 144 -8.44 4.31 -3.31
C ALA A 144 -6.93 4.37 -3.05
N LYS A 145 -6.49 5.32 -2.20
CA LYS A 145 -5.09 5.46 -1.77
C LYS A 145 -4.71 4.51 -0.63
N GLY A 146 -5.67 3.81 -0.02
CA GLY A 146 -5.46 3.03 1.21
C GLY A 146 -5.11 3.90 2.42
N ASP A 147 -5.54 5.17 2.46
CA ASP A 147 -5.42 6.04 3.65
C ASP A 147 -6.47 5.68 4.73
N VAL A 148 -7.56 5.03 4.33
CA VAL A 148 -8.66 4.55 5.17
C VAL A 148 -9.08 3.16 4.70
N ASP A 149 -9.78 2.43 5.56
CA ASP A 149 -10.40 1.16 5.26
C ASP A 149 -11.90 1.32 4.96
N ILE A 150 -12.49 0.31 4.30
CA ILE A 150 -13.93 0.34 3.98
C ILE A 150 -14.77 0.37 5.27
N ASP A 151 -14.27 -0.27 6.32
CA ASP A 151 -14.82 -0.37 7.66
C ASP A 151 -14.93 1.01 8.37
N ASP A 152 -14.16 2.00 7.92
CA ASP A 152 -14.20 3.36 8.47
C ASP A 152 -15.48 4.13 8.07
N CYS A 153 -16.33 3.59 7.18
CA CYS A 153 -17.59 4.20 6.79
C CYS A 153 -18.79 3.48 7.41
N PRO A 154 -19.35 3.96 8.54
CA PRO A 154 -20.48 3.30 9.19
C PRO A 154 -21.71 3.13 8.29
N GLU A 155 -21.94 4.05 7.35
CA GLU A 155 -23.07 3.96 6.42
C GLU A 155 -23.01 2.73 5.51
N LEU A 156 -21.82 2.19 5.21
CA LEU A 156 -21.67 0.97 4.39
C LEU A 156 -22.03 -0.31 5.16
N PHE A 157 -22.12 -0.24 6.48
CA PHE A 157 -22.47 -1.36 7.35
C PHE A 157 -23.93 -1.33 7.81
N GLU A 158 -24.69 -0.32 7.37
CA GLU A 158 -26.15 -0.35 7.47
C GLU A 158 -26.72 -1.33 6.44
N GLU A 159 -27.80 -2.03 6.82
CA GLU A 159 -28.42 -3.07 5.98
C GLU A 159 -28.78 -2.56 4.58
N LYS A 160 -29.30 -1.32 4.50
CA LYS A 160 -29.67 -0.64 3.24
C LYS A 160 -28.49 -0.43 2.27
N SER A 161 -27.26 -0.48 2.78
CA SER A 161 -26.02 -0.23 2.02
C SER A 161 -25.22 -1.50 1.75
N ARG A 162 -25.75 -2.68 2.11
CA ARG A 162 -25.04 -3.97 1.93
C ARG A 162 -24.53 -4.16 0.50
N GLU A 163 -25.37 -3.92 -0.49
CA GLU A 163 -25.00 -4.03 -1.91
C GLU A 163 -23.90 -3.02 -2.31
N HIS A 164 -23.90 -1.83 -1.72
CA HIS A 164 -22.86 -0.83 -1.97
C HIS A 164 -21.51 -1.34 -1.44
N ARG A 165 -21.49 -1.92 -0.23
CA ARG A 165 -20.29 -2.50 0.39
C ARG A 165 -19.72 -3.64 -0.46
N GLU A 166 -20.54 -4.62 -0.80
CA GLU A 166 -20.11 -5.80 -1.58
C GLU A 166 -19.51 -5.42 -2.93
N LYS A 167 -20.13 -4.46 -3.64
CA LYS A 167 -19.59 -3.96 -4.92
C LYS A 167 -18.26 -3.25 -4.75
N ILE A 168 -18.07 -2.49 -3.66
CA ILE A 168 -16.79 -1.81 -3.39
C ILE A 168 -15.73 -2.83 -3.03
N GLU A 169 -16.02 -3.82 -2.18
CA GLU A 169 -15.10 -4.90 -1.83
C GLU A 169 -14.64 -5.67 -3.08
N ALA A 170 -15.56 -5.94 -4.00
CA ALA A 170 -15.25 -6.60 -5.27
C ALA A 170 -14.23 -5.82 -6.14
N LEU A 171 -14.18 -4.49 -6.04
CA LEU A 171 -13.16 -3.70 -6.75
C LEU A 171 -11.73 -3.97 -6.25
N PHE A 172 -11.57 -4.46 -5.02
CA PHE A 172 -10.26 -4.73 -4.42
C PHE A 172 -9.86 -6.22 -4.48
N MET A 173 -10.76 -7.10 -4.88
CA MET A 173 -10.49 -8.53 -5.10
C MET A 173 -9.94 -8.83 -6.51
N GLY A 174 -9.93 -7.81 -7.38
CA GLY A 174 -9.50 -7.88 -8.77
C GLY A 174 -8.01 -7.87 -9.00
#